data_AF-A0A1F5DPJ4-F1
#
_entry.id   AF-A0A1F5DPJ4-F1
#
_cell.length_a   1.000
_cell.length_b   1.000
_cell.length_c   1.000
_cell.angle_alpha   90.00
_cell.angle_beta   90.00
_cell.angle_gamma   90.00
#
_symmetry.space_group_name_H-M   'P 1'
#
loop_
_entity.id
_entity.type
_entity.pdbx_description
1 polymer ?
#
loop_
_entity_poly.entity_id
_entity_poly.type
_entity_poly.pdbx_seq_one_letter_code
_entity_poly.pdbx_strand_id
1 'polypeptide(L)'
;MNKFGISLKDEKIKRLLWCDRHCCLCRKSCGIDIEFAHLPGKEKSKDINDMVPVCSECHTKIGCYNPSHKKGTKYNIEELKARREQIYDTYTRELVPPIYYEITQNITQEIKRIWPDVGFSITHIGDLFPVKALIVAKIFLRNKFLRNCDKDGYYDGKKFWNLNPRMGYNGHFSIMEPVDKEDRLEIKVYVTIVDQYERSHELLPVSWVYRQEDNCWFTNP
;
A
#
# COMPACT_ATOMS: atom_id res chain seq x y z
N MET A 1 -5.62 -7.36 -13.88
CA MET A 1 -6.99 -7.92 -13.96
C MET A 1 -7.66 -7.74 -12.61
N ASN A 2 -8.68 -6.88 -12.58
CA ASN A 2 -9.57 -6.64 -11.46
C ASN A 2 -10.63 -7.76 -11.32
N LYS A 3 -11.56 -7.63 -10.36
CA LYS A 3 -12.64 -8.60 -10.10
C LYS A 3 -13.48 -8.94 -11.35
N PHE A 4 -13.53 -8.05 -12.34
CA PHE A 4 -14.26 -8.23 -13.59
C PHE A 4 -13.41 -8.84 -14.72
N GLY A 5 -12.19 -9.26 -14.42
CA GLY A 5 -11.25 -9.75 -15.44
C GLY A 5 -10.71 -8.64 -16.35
N ILE A 6 -10.97 -7.37 -16.03
CA ILE A 6 -10.51 -6.23 -16.83
C ILE A 6 -9.15 -5.78 -16.28
N SER A 7 -8.14 -5.76 -17.14
CA SER A 7 -6.88 -5.07 -16.84
C SER A 7 -7.04 -3.63 -17.27
N LEU A 8 -7.01 -2.69 -16.32
CA LEU A 8 -7.02 -1.26 -16.65
C LEU A 8 -5.64 -0.91 -17.19
N LYS A 9 -5.38 -1.14 -18.48
CA LYS A 9 -4.05 -0.85 -19.06
C LYS A 9 -3.79 0.66 -19.19
N ASP A 10 -4.85 1.47 -19.15
CA ASP A 10 -4.74 2.92 -19.24
C ASP A 10 -4.68 3.55 -17.84
N GLU A 11 -3.50 4.06 -17.49
CA GLU A 11 -3.25 4.76 -16.23
C GLU A 11 -4.12 6.02 -16.06
N LYS A 12 -4.56 6.64 -17.16
CA LYS A 12 -5.51 7.75 -17.11
C LYS A 12 -6.86 7.29 -16.60
N ILE A 13 -7.35 6.14 -17.08
CA ILE A 13 -8.62 5.55 -16.61
C ILE A 13 -8.54 5.20 -15.13
N LYS A 14 -7.42 4.60 -14.68
CA LYS A 14 -7.23 4.31 -13.25
C LYS A 14 -7.38 5.57 -12.39
N ARG A 15 -6.70 6.65 -12.77
CA ARG A 15 -6.75 7.90 -12.01
C ARG A 15 -8.13 8.56 -12.00
N LEU A 16 -8.87 8.45 -13.10
CA LEU A 16 -10.25 8.91 -13.16
C LEU A 16 -11.16 8.12 -12.21
N LEU A 17 -10.92 6.81 -12.06
CA LEU A 17 -11.60 5.98 -11.06
C LEU A 17 -11.14 6.35 -9.64
N TRP A 18 -9.84 6.55 -9.43
CA TRP A 18 -9.29 6.85 -8.11
C TRP A 18 -9.77 8.21 -7.58
N CYS A 19 -9.95 9.23 -8.42
CA CYS A 19 -10.54 10.50 -7.96
C CYS A 19 -12.07 10.54 -8.08
N ASP A 20 -12.70 9.48 -8.58
CA ASP A 20 -14.13 9.47 -8.93
C ASP A 20 -14.55 10.71 -9.75
N ARG A 21 -13.67 11.15 -10.66
CA ARG A 21 -13.85 12.40 -11.45
C ARG A 21 -14.11 13.66 -10.60
N HIS A 22 -13.58 13.72 -9.39
CA HIS A 22 -13.56 14.93 -8.56
C HIS A 22 -12.24 15.69 -8.72
N CYS A 23 -12.33 17.02 -8.70
CA CYS A 23 -11.15 17.88 -8.75
C CYS A 23 -10.27 17.65 -7.52
N CYS A 24 -9.00 17.35 -7.73
CA CYS A 24 -8.06 17.10 -6.65
C CYS A 24 -7.75 18.34 -5.79
N LEU A 25 -8.13 19.55 -6.22
CA LEU A 25 -7.90 20.79 -5.46
C LEU A 25 -9.13 21.29 -4.71
N CYS A 26 -10.26 21.43 -5.41
CA CYS A 26 -11.49 22.01 -4.84
C CYS A 26 -12.57 20.97 -4.52
N ARG A 27 -12.33 19.68 -4.82
CA ARG A 27 -13.27 18.56 -4.58
C ARG A 27 -14.60 18.64 -5.33
N LYS A 28 -14.74 19.56 -6.29
CA LYS A 28 -15.90 19.64 -7.17
C LYS A 28 -16.03 18.34 -7.97
N SER A 29 -17.22 17.75 -8.01
CA SER A 29 -17.53 16.67 -8.95
C SER A 29 -17.58 17.24 -10.37
N CYS A 30 -16.74 16.72 -11.26
CA CYS A 30 -16.54 17.29 -12.60
C CYS A 30 -17.10 16.40 -13.71
N GLY A 31 -17.36 15.12 -13.45
CA GLY A 31 -17.82 14.20 -14.49
C GLY A 31 -16.88 14.20 -15.70
N ILE A 32 -17.42 14.49 -16.89
CA ILE A 32 -16.65 14.54 -18.13
C ILE A 32 -15.71 15.75 -18.23
N ASP A 33 -15.96 16.81 -17.45
CA ASP A 33 -15.22 18.08 -17.50
C ASP A 33 -13.92 18.05 -16.67
N ILE A 34 -13.55 16.88 -16.14
CA ILE A 34 -12.28 16.74 -15.42
C ILE A 34 -11.11 16.72 -16.40
N GLU A 35 -10.11 17.54 -16.11
CA GLU A 35 -8.91 17.72 -16.93
C GLU A 35 -7.67 17.26 -16.16
N PHE A 36 -6.63 16.85 -16.89
CA PHE A 36 -5.32 16.56 -16.30
C PHE A 36 -4.41 17.77 -16.51
N ALA A 37 -4.23 18.56 -15.47
CA ALA A 37 -3.28 19.67 -15.48
C ALA A 37 -1.86 19.13 -15.25
N HIS A 38 -0.90 19.59 -16.05
CA HIS A 38 0.51 19.31 -15.79
C HIS A 38 0.94 19.99 -14.48
N LEU A 39 1.80 19.32 -13.72
CA LEU A 39 2.47 19.95 -12.58
C LEU A 39 3.38 21.09 -13.08
N PRO A 40 3.60 22.15 -12.28
CA PRO A 40 4.48 23.26 -12.67
C PRO A 40 5.87 22.77 -13.09
N GLY A 41 6.34 23.19 -14.27
CA GLY A 41 7.63 22.76 -14.84
C GLY A 41 7.61 21.40 -15.54
N LYS A 42 6.42 20.80 -15.73
CA LYS A 42 6.21 19.50 -16.40
C LYS A 42 5.32 19.60 -17.63
N GLU A 43 5.25 20.77 -18.27
CA GLU A 43 4.32 21.09 -19.37
C GLU A 43 4.55 20.23 -20.62
N LYS A 44 5.75 19.66 -20.78
CA LYS A 44 6.11 18.75 -21.88
C LYS A 44 6.06 17.26 -21.49
N SER A 45 5.74 16.95 -20.23
CA SER A 45 5.75 15.57 -19.74
C SER A 45 4.54 14.80 -20.29
N LYS A 46 4.79 13.62 -20.83
CA LYS A 46 3.73 12.66 -21.19
C LYS A 46 3.43 11.68 -20.05
N ASP A 47 4.19 11.75 -18.96
CA ASP A 47 3.98 10.90 -17.80
C ASP A 47 2.77 11.42 -17.02
N ILE A 48 1.74 10.59 -16.90
CA ILE A 48 0.55 10.89 -16.13
C ILE A 48 0.89 11.18 -14.65
N ASN A 49 1.99 10.63 -14.12
CA ASN A 49 2.49 10.93 -12.77
C ASN A 49 2.85 12.40 -12.55
N ASP A 50 3.21 13.09 -13.62
CA ASP A 50 3.47 14.53 -13.66
C ASP A 50 2.19 15.37 -13.86
N MET A 51 1.01 14.78 -13.68
CA MET A 51 -0.29 15.45 -13.85
C MET A 51 -1.20 15.27 -12.62
N VAL A 52 -2.15 16.20 -12.48
CA VAL A 52 -3.19 16.21 -11.43
C VAL A 52 -4.60 16.38 -12.05
N PRO A 53 -5.57 15.51 -11.73
CA PRO A 53 -6.97 15.67 -12.14
C PRO A 53 -7.62 16.90 -11.48
N VAL A 54 -8.13 17.85 -12.26
CA VAL A 54 -8.73 19.09 -11.75
C VAL A 54 -9.90 19.57 -12.60
N CYS A 55 -10.75 20.44 -12.06
CA CYS A 55 -11.71 21.19 -12.89
C CYS A 55 -10.96 22.26 -13.72
N SER A 56 -11.59 22.72 -14.81
CA SER A 56 -11.05 23.78 -15.69
C SER A 56 -10.64 25.05 -14.93
N GLU A 57 -11.42 25.50 -13.96
CA GLU A 57 -11.09 26.66 -13.12
C GLU A 57 -9.77 26.47 -12.33
N CYS A 58 -9.60 25.28 -11.74
CA CYS A 58 -8.39 24.94 -11.00
C CYS A 58 -7.19 24.74 -11.94
N HIS A 59 -7.42 24.17 -13.13
CA HIS A 59 -6.40 24.06 -14.17
C HIS A 59 -5.84 25.44 -14.52
N THR A 60 -6.71 26.41 -14.80
CA THR A 60 -6.28 27.80 -15.07
C THR A 60 -5.47 28.37 -13.89
N LYS A 61 -5.94 28.20 -12.65
CA LYS A 61 -5.27 28.73 -11.45
C LYS A 61 -3.86 28.17 -11.23
N ILE A 62 -3.59 26.91 -11.58
CA ILE A 62 -2.26 26.31 -11.48
C ILE A 62 -1.26 27.03 -12.40
N GLY A 63 -1.67 27.36 -13.63
CA GLY A 63 -0.82 28.02 -14.62
C GLY A 63 -0.69 29.54 -14.48
N CYS A 64 -1.60 30.20 -13.75
CA CYS A 64 -1.70 31.66 -13.74
C CYS A 64 -0.77 32.40 -12.77
N TYR A 65 0.05 31.72 -11.97
CA TYR A 65 0.93 32.42 -11.02
C TYR A 65 2.00 33.24 -11.75
N ASN A 66 1.94 34.57 -11.59
CA ASN A 66 2.91 35.50 -12.16
C ASN A 66 3.95 35.92 -11.09
N PRO A 67 5.23 35.52 -11.22
CA PRO A 67 6.28 35.92 -10.28
C PRO A 67 6.49 37.44 -10.18
N SER A 68 6.21 38.18 -11.26
CA SER A 68 6.37 39.64 -11.34
C SER A 68 5.21 40.40 -10.70
N HIS A 69 4.07 39.75 -10.47
CA HIS A 69 2.91 40.35 -9.80
C HIS A 69 2.25 39.33 -8.88
N LYS A 70 2.87 39.09 -7.72
CA LYS A 70 2.46 38.06 -6.75
C LYS A 70 1.06 38.35 -6.18
N LYS A 71 0.03 37.70 -6.73
CA LYS A 71 -1.30 37.61 -6.12
C LYS A 71 -1.50 36.18 -5.60
N GLY A 72 -1.76 36.07 -4.29
CA GLY A 72 -1.89 34.77 -3.62
C GLY A 72 -0.58 33.98 -3.54
N THR A 73 -0.68 32.73 -3.12
CA THR A 73 0.44 31.79 -3.02
C THR A 73 0.49 30.85 -4.21
N LYS A 74 1.69 30.61 -4.75
CA LYS A 74 1.91 29.64 -5.83
C LYS A 74 1.67 28.22 -5.31
N TYR A 75 0.97 27.39 -6.07
CA TYR A 75 0.94 25.94 -5.83
C TYR A 75 2.35 25.35 -5.99
N ASN A 76 2.80 24.65 -4.96
CA ASN A 76 4.02 23.84 -5.04
C ASN A 76 3.70 22.42 -5.52
N ILE A 77 4.71 21.72 -6.04
CA ILE A 77 4.52 20.39 -6.65
C ILE A 77 4.09 19.38 -5.58
N GLU A 78 4.65 19.52 -4.38
CA GLU A 78 4.41 18.65 -3.22
C GLU A 78 2.95 18.73 -2.74
N GLU A 79 2.36 19.93 -2.70
CA GLU A 79 0.97 20.20 -2.35
C GLU A 79 0.05 19.58 -3.39
N LEU A 80 0.31 19.80 -4.68
CA LEU A 80 -0.51 19.24 -5.75
C LEU A 80 -0.50 17.72 -5.71
N LYS A 81 0.67 17.10 -5.47
CA LYS A 81 0.79 15.65 -5.29
C LYS A 81 0.05 15.18 -4.04
N ALA A 82 0.26 15.82 -2.89
CA ALA A 82 -0.38 15.43 -1.64
C ALA A 82 -1.91 15.54 -1.71
N ARG A 83 -2.45 16.62 -2.30
CA ARG A 83 -3.89 16.79 -2.51
C ARG A 83 -4.47 15.76 -3.48
N ARG A 84 -3.72 15.41 -4.53
CA ARG A 84 -4.09 14.33 -5.45
C ARG A 84 -4.23 13.01 -4.71
N GLU A 85 -3.22 12.62 -3.94
CA GLU A 85 -3.27 11.36 -3.17
C GLU A 85 -4.37 11.39 -2.11
N GLN A 86 -4.58 12.52 -1.41
CA GLN A 86 -5.69 12.67 -0.45
C GLN A 86 -7.05 12.41 -1.10
N ILE A 87 -7.25 12.88 -2.33
CA ILE A 87 -8.50 12.68 -3.06
C ILE A 87 -8.61 11.24 -3.53
N TYR A 88 -7.53 10.64 -4.02
CA TYR A 88 -7.52 9.22 -4.33
C TYR A 88 -7.89 8.37 -3.12
N ASP A 89 -7.30 8.63 -1.95
CA ASP A 89 -7.66 7.94 -0.70
C ASP A 89 -9.13 8.13 -0.35
N THR A 90 -9.66 9.35 -0.50
CA THR A 90 -11.05 9.66 -0.16
C THR A 90 -12.04 8.75 -0.90
N TYR A 91 -11.80 8.49 -2.19
CA TYR A 91 -12.70 7.71 -3.05
C TYR A 91 -12.30 6.24 -3.21
N THR A 92 -11.18 5.80 -2.63
CA THR A 92 -10.74 4.40 -2.71
C THR A 92 -10.56 3.72 -1.36
N ARG A 93 -10.56 4.45 -0.24
CA ARG A 93 -10.39 3.88 1.12
C ARG A 93 -11.41 2.79 1.47
N GLU A 94 -12.65 2.92 0.98
CA GLU A 94 -13.72 1.95 1.23
C GLU A 94 -13.53 0.63 0.46
N LEU A 95 -12.63 0.64 -0.54
CA LEU A 95 -12.24 -0.55 -1.30
C LEU A 95 -11.14 -1.34 -0.60
N VAL A 96 -10.59 -0.81 0.50
CA VAL A 96 -9.60 -1.49 1.35
C VAL A 96 -10.35 -2.14 2.51
N PRO A 97 -10.50 -3.47 2.50
CA PRO A 97 -11.15 -4.17 3.60
C PRO A 97 -10.23 -4.17 4.84
N PRO A 98 -10.80 -4.38 6.04
CA PRO A 98 -9.98 -4.70 7.20
C PRO A 98 -9.27 -6.05 6.95
N ILE A 99 -7.94 -6.01 7.10
CA ILE A 99 -7.04 -7.17 6.96
C ILE A 99 -6.39 -7.44 8.30
N TYR A 100 -6.48 -8.68 8.77
CA TYR A 100 -5.70 -9.18 9.90
C TYR A 100 -4.49 -9.94 9.38
N TYR A 101 -3.33 -9.75 9.98
CA TYR A 101 -2.15 -10.57 9.69
C TYR A 101 -1.25 -10.67 10.91
N GLU A 102 -0.52 -11.78 11.00
CA GLU A 102 0.39 -12.04 12.11
C GLU A 102 1.55 -12.95 11.70
N ILE A 103 2.66 -12.80 12.44
CA ILE A 103 3.71 -13.81 12.52
C ILE A 103 3.37 -14.74 13.68
N THR A 104 3.42 -16.05 13.46
CA THR A 104 2.96 -17.04 14.45
C THR A 104 3.76 -18.32 14.38
N GLN A 105 3.89 -19.00 15.53
CA GLN A 105 4.32 -20.40 15.58
C GLN A 105 3.16 -21.39 15.64
N ASN A 106 1.93 -20.93 15.80
CA ASN A 106 0.79 -21.84 15.87
C ASN A 106 0.39 -22.28 14.45
N ILE A 107 0.27 -23.58 14.22
CA ILE A 107 -0.38 -24.16 13.04
C ILE A 107 -1.86 -24.38 13.36
N THR A 108 -2.12 -24.95 14.53
CA THR A 108 -3.43 -25.08 15.15
C THR A 108 -3.32 -24.62 16.60
N GLN A 109 -4.39 -24.72 17.38
CA GLN A 109 -4.35 -24.42 18.81
C GLN A 109 -3.41 -25.36 19.59
N GLU A 110 -3.18 -26.57 19.08
CA GLU A 110 -2.40 -27.61 19.75
C GLU A 110 -1.03 -27.84 19.11
N ILE A 111 -0.91 -27.55 17.81
CA ILE A 111 0.29 -27.83 17.04
C ILE A 111 1.07 -26.54 16.79
N LYS A 112 2.33 -26.53 17.23
CA LYS A 112 3.28 -25.45 16.95
C LYS A 112 4.33 -25.86 15.93
N ARG A 113 4.76 -24.91 15.12
CA ARG A 113 5.97 -24.96 14.30
C ARG A 113 7.18 -25.02 15.20
N ILE A 114 8.21 -25.69 14.71
CA ILE A 114 9.50 -25.79 15.37
C ILE A 114 10.44 -24.84 14.65
N TRP A 115 11.13 -24.00 15.42
CA TRP A 115 12.21 -23.17 14.92
C TRP A 115 13.21 -24.00 14.08
N PRO A 116 13.67 -23.55 12.90
CA PRO A 116 13.61 -22.19 12.35
C PRO A 116 12.38 -21.88 11.47
N ASP A 117 11.38 -22.75 11.46
CA ASP A 117 10.16 -22.52 10.68
C ASP A 117 9.29 -21.46 11.36
N VAL A 118 8.84 -20.47 10.59
CA VAL A 118 8.06 -19.32 11.06
C VAL A 118 6.81 -19.19 10.23
N GLY A 119 5.64 -19.18 10.88
CA GLY A 119 4.35 -19.02 10.23
C GLY A 119 4.02 -17.54 9.96
N PHE A 120 3.27 -17.32 8.89
CA PHE A 120 2.62 -16.06 8.59
C PHE A 120 1.17 -16.34 8.21
N SER A 121 0.23 -15.68 8.86
CA SER A 121 -1.17 -15.73 8.48
C SER A 121 -1.66 -14.35 8.03
N ILE A 122 -2.53 -14.35 7.03
CA ILE A 122 -3.21 -13.14 6.56
C ILE A 122 -4.65 -13.49 6.23
N THR A 123 -5.58 -12.66 6.72
CA THR A 123 -7.02 -12.89 6.61
C THR A 123 -7.72 -11.60 6.24
N HIS A 124 -8.57 -11.69 5.21
CA HIS A 124 -9.54 -10.65 4.91
C HIS A 124 -10.75 -10.82 5.83
N ILE A 125 -10.87 -9.98 6.86
CA ILE A 125 -11.95 -10.08 7.84
C ILE A 125 -13.20 -9.29 7.44
N GLY A 126 -13.13 -8.49 6.37
CA GLY A 126 -14.28 -7.79 5.79
C GLY A 126 -15.21 -8.65 4.92
N ASP A 127 -16.32 -8.03 4.50
CA ASP A 127 -17.39 -8.66 3.71
C ASP A 127 -17.45 -8.20 2.25
N LEU A 128 -16.76 -7.12 1.92
CA LEU A 128 -16.84 -6.48 0.61
C LEU A 128 -15.49 -6.54 -0.11
N PHE A 129 -15.59 -6.58 -1.44
CA PHE A 129 -14.54 -6.55 -2.48
C PHE A 129 -13.31 -7.45 -2.24
N PRO A 130 -13.05 -8.43 -3.13
CA PRO A 130 -11.77 -9.11 -3.11
C PRO A 130 -10.63 -8.14 -3.42
N VAL A 131 -9.51 -8.31 -2.75
CA VAL A 131 -8.30 -7.51 -2.93
C VAL A 131 -7.10 -8.41 -3.18
N LYS A 132 -5.98 -7.80 -3.57
CA LYS A 132 -4.68 -8.47 -3.57
C LYS A 132 -3.81 -7.87 -2.48
N ALA A 133 -2.88 -8.65 -1.96
CA ALA A 133 -1.88 -8.16 -1.02
C ALA A 133 -0.46 -8.51 -1.50
N LEU A 134 0.44 -7.55 -1.40
CA LEU A 134 1.89 -7.76 -1.48
C LEU A 134 2.45 -7.70 -0.07
N ILE A 135 3.28 -8.68 0.27
CA ILE A 135 3.85 -8.81 1.60
C ILE A 135 5.37 -8.69 1.49
N VAL A 136 5.95 -7.83 2.32
CA VAL A 136 7.39 -7.76 2.52
C VAL A 136 7.68 -8.05 3.99
N ALA A 137 8.35 -9.16 4.28
CA ALA A 137 8.83 -9.46 5.63
C ALA A 137 10.34 -9.19 5.69
N LYS A 138 10.76 -8.35 6.64
CA LYS A 138 12.17 -7.96 6.85
C LYS A 138 12.65 -8.48 8.19
N ILE A 139 13.79 -9.16 8.18
CA ILE A 139 14.39 -9.74 9.38
C ILE A 139 15.43 -8.77 9.93
N PHE A 140 15.39 -8.56 11.25
CA PHE A 140 16.31 -7.75 12.01
C PHE A 140 16.87 -8.57 13.17
N LEU A 141 18.17 -8.44 13.43
CA LEU A 141 18.84 -9.04 14.58
C LEU A 141 19.60 -7.94 15.31
N ARG A 142 19.38 -7.79 16.62
CA ARG A 142 19.98 -6.70 17.42
C ARG A 142 19.76 -5.32 16.76
N ASN A 143 18.55 -5.09 16.22
CA ASN A 143 18.14 -3.90 15.45
C ASN A 143 18.84 -3.67 14.09
N LYS A 144 19.70 -4.59 13.65
CA LYS A 144 20.35 -4.52 12.34
C LYS A 144 19.53 -5.29 11.32
N PHE A 145 19.18 -4.64 10.21
CA PHE A 145 18.57 -5.30 9.07
C PHE A 145 19.51 -6.39 8.54
N LEU A 146 18.98 -7.60 8.38
CA LEU A 146 19.72 -8.74 7.84
C LEU A 146 19.36 -8.96 6.37
N ARG A 147 18.09 -9.28 6.12
CA ARG A 147 17.56 -9.54 4.77
C ARG A 147 16.04 -9.47 4.75
N ASN A 148 15.49 -9.51 3.55
CA ASN A 148 14.08 -9.84 3.34
C ASN A 148 13.90 -11.35 3.43
N CYS A 149 12.72 -11.78 3.86
CA CYS A 149 12.27 -13.15 3.65
C CYS A 149 12.01 -13.33 2.16
N ASP A 150 12.67 -14.29 1.53
CA ASP A 150 12.34 -14.71 0.17
C ASP A 150 12.08 -16.21 0.21
N LYS A 151 10.80 -16.56 0.11
CA LYS A 151 10.36 -17.92 -0.14
C LYS A 151 9.34 -17.87 -1.26
N ASP A 152 9.76 -18.36 -2.42
CA ASP A 152 8.96 -18.43 -3.65
C ASP A 152 8.34 -17.08 -4.07
N GLY A 153 8.95 -15.95 -3.67
CA GLY A 153 8.51 -14.59 -3.98
C GLY A 153 7.27 -14.08 -3.22
N TYR A 154 6.79 -14.78 -2.18
CA TYR A 154 5.57 -14.38 -1.46
C TYR A 154 5.79 -13.33 -0.35
N TYR A 155 7.04 -13.10 0.04
CA TYR A 155 7.42 -12.25 1.19
C TYR A 155 8.45 -11.17 0.84
N ASP A 156 8.73 -10.99 -0.45
CA ASP A 156 9.65 -9.99 -0.99
C ASP A 156 8.92 -8.86 -1.74
N GLY A 157 7.58 -8.85 -1.70
CA GLY A 157 6.73 -7.87 -2.35
C GLY A 157 6.52 -8.09 -3.84
N LYS A 158 6.91 -9.23 -4.42
CA LYS A 158 6.75 -9.49 -5.88
C LYS A 158 5.48 -10.25 -6.23
N LYS A 159 5.01 -11.15 -5.37
CA LYS A 159 3.86 -12.02 -5.66
C LYS A 159 2.64 -11.63 -4.88
N PHE A 160 1.50 -11.57 -5.57
CA PHE A 160 0.21 -11.28 -4.96
C PHE A 160 -0.35 -12.48 -4.20
N TRP A 161 -0.87 -12.19 -3.01
CA TRP A 161 -1.85 -13.00 -2.31
C TRP A 161 -3.24 -12.52 -2.74
N ASN A 162 -4.07 -13.41 -3.27
CA ASN A 162 -5.45 -13.06 -3.65
C ASN A 162 -6.36 -13.28 -2.43
N LEU A 163 -6.96 -12.22 -1.90
CA LEU A 163 -7.75 -12.28 -0.67
C LEU A 163 -9.23 -12.01 -1.01
N ASN A 164 -10.04 -13.05 -1.00
CA ASN A 164 -11.50 -12.90 -1.07
C ASN A 164 -12.07 -12.57 0.31
N PRO A 165 -13.29 -11.99 0.38
CA PRO A 165 -13.97 -11.76 1.64
C PRO A 165 -14.04 -13.00 2.52
N ARG A 166 -13.76 -12.83 3.82
CA ARG A 166 -13.71 -13.87 4.85
C ARG A 166 -12.73 -15.01 4.60
N MET A 167 -11.82 -14.89 3.64
CA MET A 167 -10.79 -15.89 3.39
C MET A 167 -9.48 -15.51 4.09
N GLY A 168 -8.81 -16.54 4.62
CA GLY A 168 -7.48 -16.44 5.18
C GLY A 168 -6.55 -17.47 4.56
N TYR A 169 -5.26 -17.15 4.56
CA TYR A 169 -4.21 -18.02 4.07
C TYR A 169 -3.11 -18.11 5.12
N ASN A 170 -2.55 -19.31 5.25
CA ASN A 170 -1.41 -19.59 6.11
C ASN A 170 -0.22 -19.93 5.21
N GLY A 171 0.83 -19.14 5.33
CA GLY A 171 2.13 -19.43 4.76
C GLY A 171 3.17 -19.60 5.86
N HIS A 172 4.40 -19.88 5.44
CA HIS A 172 5.53 -19.98 6.35
C HIS A 172 6.83 -19.75 5.60
N PHE A 173 7.88 -19.34 6.30
CA PHE A 173 9.24 -19.21 5.79
C PHE A 173 10.24 -19.58 6.89
N SER A 174 11.51 -19.81 6.52
CA SER A 174 12.54 -20.23 7.47
C SER A 174 13.57 -19.12 7.74
N ILE A 175 14.00 -19.02 9.00
CA ILE A 175 15.05 -18.09 9.44
C ILE A 175 16.26 -18.90 9.87
N MET A 176 17.26 -18.96 9.00
CA MET A 176 18.44 -19.82 9.20
C MET A 176 19.54 -19.13 10.02
N GLU A 177 19.38 -17.85 10.32
CA GLU A 177 20.35 -17.07 11.06
C GLU A 177 20.52 -17.60 12.49
N PRO A 178 21.76 -17.72 12.98
CA PRO A 178 21.99 -18.07 14.37
C PRO A 178 21.45 -16.96 15.25
N VAL A 179 20.64 -17.32 16.24
CA VAL A 179 20.05 -16.39 17.20
C VAL A 179 20.45 -16.86 18.58
N ASP A 180 21.35 -16.13 19.25
CA ASP A 180 21.70 -16.41 20.63
C ASP A 180 20.51 -16.11 21.55
N LYS A 181 20.48 -16.69 22.76
CA LYS A 181 19.36 -16.46 23.72
C LYS A 181 19.13 -14.98 24.04
N GLU A 182 20.20 -14.19 24.07
CA GLU A 182 20.17 -12.75 24.34
C GLU A 182 19.82 -11.91 23.10
N ASP A 183 19.71 -12.54 21.93
CA ASP A 183 19.47 -11.81 20.70
C ASP A 183 18.01 -11.44 20.53
N ARG A 184 17.79 -10.14 20.36
CA ARG A 184 16.52 -9.62 19.86
C ARG A 184 16.42 -9.89 18.35
N LEU A 185 15.74 -10.98 17.99
CA LEU A 185 15.27 -11.23 16.64
C LEU A 185 13.90 -10.58 16.43
N GLU A 186 13.77 -9.79 15.36
CA GLU A 186 12.56 -9.06 15.02
C GLU A 186 12.22 -9.23 13.54
N ILE A 187 10.94 -9.38 13.23
CA ILE A 187 10.42 -9.36 11.87
C ILE A 187 9.50 -8.15 11.73
N LYS A 188 9.80 -7.28 10.76
CA LYS A 188 8.90 -6.20 10.35
C LYS A 188 8.18 -6.60 9.08
N VAL A 189 6.84 -6.57 9.11
CA VAL A 189 6.01 -6.89 7.95
C VAL A 189 5.40 -5.61 7.40
N TYR A 190 5.57 -5.42 6.10
CA TYR A 190 4.94 -4.37 5.30
C TYR A 190 3.90 -5.03 4.42
N VAL A 191 2.68 -4.49 4.44
CA VAL A 191 1.57 -5.00 3.64
C VAL A 191 1.07 -3.88 2.73
N THR A 192 1.02 -4.17 1.43
CA THR A 192 0.40 -3.29 0.44
C THR A 192 -0.84 -3.98 -0.11
N ILE A 193 -2.01 -3.37 0.11
CA ILE A 193 -3.27 -3.83 -0.45
C ILE A 193 -3.47 -3.21 -1.83
N VAL A 194 -3.84 -4.03 -2.81
CA VAL A 194 -4.21 -3.57 -4.15
C VAL A 194 -5.69 -3.81 -4.36
N ASP A 195 -6.43 -2.72 -4.55
CA ASP A 195 -7.88 -2.73 -4.68
C ASP A 195 -8.37 -3.14 -6.08
N GLN A 196 -9.69 -3.13 -6.28
CA GLN A 196 -10.32 -3.47 -7.56
C GLN A 196 -10.06 -2.47 -8.69
N TYR A 197 -9.57 -1.27 -8.39
CA TYR A 197 -9.11 -0.28 -9.37
C TYR A 197 -7.60 -0.31 -9.57
N GLU A 198 -6.95 -1.37 -9.08
CA GLU A 198 -5.50 -1.58 -9.15
C GLU A 198 -4.71 -0.44 -8.48
N ARG A 199 -5.30 0.23 -7.48
CA ARG A 199 -4.58 1.19 -6.63
C ARG A 199 -3.88 0.46 -5.49
N SER A 200 -2.64 0.83 -5.22
CA SER A 200 -1.89 0.37 -4.05
C SER A 200 -2.19 1.22 -2.82
N HIS A 201 -2.40 0.55 -1.69
CA HIS A 201 -2.64 1.13 -0.38
C HIS A 201 -1.65 0.54 0.61
N GLU A 202 -0.68 1.33 1.05
CA GLU A 202 0.35 0.89 1.99
C GLU A 202 -0.17 0.96 3.43
N LEU A 203 -0.15 -0.17 4.13
CA LEU A 203 -0.42 -0.20 5.56
C LEU A 203 0.84 0.17 6.34
N LEU A 204 0.66 0.71 7.54
CA LEU A 204 1.78 0.92 8.45
C LEU A 204 2.43 -0.43 8.77
N PRO A 205 3.78 -0.49 8.84
CA PRO A 205 4.46 -1.73 9.17
C PRO A 205 4.17 -2.15 10.60
N VAL A 206 4.05 -3.45 10.82
CA VAL A 206 3.89 -4.05 12.14
C VAL A 206 5.09 -4.96 12.41
N SER A 207 5.57 -4.98 13.65
CA SER A 207 6.77 -5.73 14.02
C SER A 207 6.42 -6.86 14.98
N TRP A 208 7.16 -7.96 14.92
CA TRP A 208 7.08 -9.07 15.86
C TRP A 208 8.46 -9.43 16.37
N VAL A 209 8.58 -9.62 17.67
CA VAL A 209 9.84 -10.02 18.31
C VAL A 209 9.72 -11.48 18.75
N TYR A 210 10.76 -12.26 18.46
CA TYR A 210 10.80 -13.67 18.81
C TYR A 210 11.22 -13.84 20.27
N ARG A 211 10.52 -14.72 20.98
CA ARG A 211 10.89 -15.17 22.32
C ARG A 211 11.23 -16.66 22.27
N GLN A 212 12.51 -16.96 22.45
CA GLN A 212 13.02 -18.33 22.32
C GLN A 212 12.46 -19.28 23.39
N GLU A 213 12.33 -18.81 24.63
CA GLU A 213 11.89 -19.62 25.78
C GLU A 213 10.51 -20.24 25.55
N ASP A 214 9.61 -19.47 24.95
CA ASP A 214 8.21 -19.86 24.71
C ASP A 214 7.97 -20.38 23.28
N ASN A 215 9.00 -20.34 22.42
CA ASN A 215 8.91 -20.52 20.97
C ASN A 215 7.69 -19.77 20.40
N CYS A 216 7.65 -18.45 20.62
CA CYS A 216 6.52 -17.62 20.24
C CYS A 216 6.96 -16.24 19.75
N TRP A 217 6.02 -15.55 19.10
CA TRP A 217 6.19 -14.19 18.61
C TRP A 217 5.21 -13.29 19.34
N PHE A 218 5.65 -12.10 19.73
CA PHE A 218 4.76 -11.07 20.26
C PHE A 218 4.85 -9.81 19.42
N THR A 219 3.71 -9.19 19.19
CA THR A 219 3.60 -7.96 18.42
C THR A 219 4.28 -6.83 19.18
N ASN A 220 5.17 -6.11 18.50
CA ASN A 220 5.83 -4.92 18.99
C ASN A 220 5.35 -3.72 18.13
N PRO A 221 4.70 -2.72 18.75
CA PRO A 221 4.26 -1.52 18.04
C PRO A 221 5.43 -0.71 17.48
#